data_AF-A0A357LVD3-F1
#
_entry.id   AF-A0A357LVD3-F1
#
_cell.length_a   1.000
_cell.length_b   1.000
_cell.length_c   1.000
_cell.angle_alpha   90.00
_cell.angle_beta   90.00
_cell.angle_gamma   90.00
#
_symmetry.space_group_name_H-M   'P 1'
#
loop_
_entity.id
_entity.type
_entity.pdbx_description
1 polymer ?
#
loop_
_entity_poly.entity_id
_entity_poly.type
_entity_poly.pdbx_seq_one_letter_code
_entity_poly.pdbx_strand_id
1 'polypeptide(L)'
;QVPPSLGGKPEVGREHFEKAIALTEGHHLMAKVLFAKQYARLMFDQDLHDSLLEEVLAAEPEYDGLTLINGLAQRQAQELLDESSDYF
;
A
#
# COMPACT_ATOMS: atom_id res chain seq x y z
N GLN A 1 8.40 -19.44 11.21
CA GLN A 1 8.91 -19.69 9.85
C GLN A 1 7.78 -19.43 8.90
N VAL A 2 7.86 -18.39 8.07
CA VAL A 2 6.93 -18.19 6.96
C VAL A 2 7.68 -18.68 5.72
N PRO A 3 7.27 -19.81 5.11
CA PRO A 3 8.09 -20.40 4.09
C PRO A 3 7.99 -19.58 2.79
N PRO A 4 9.11 -19.41 2.05
CA PRO A 4 9.17 -18.97 0.65
C PRO A 4 8.33 -19.82 -0.34
N SER A 5 7.49 -20.73 0.15
CA SER A 5 6.79 -21.78 -0.61
C SER A 5 5.40 -21.38 -1.11
N LEU A 6 4.95 -20.13 -0.91
CA LEU A 6 3.64 -19.68 -1.39
C LEU A 6 3.62 -19.32 -2.89
N GLY A 7 4.79 -19.26 -3.55
CA GLY A 7 4.90 -18.96 -4.98
C GLY A 7 4.69 -17.48 -5.30
N GLY A 8 5.40 -16.99 -6.31
CA GLY A 8 5.38 -15.59 -6.74
C GLY A 8 6.78 -15.06 -7.07
N LYS A 9 6.86 -13.83 -7.59
CA LYS A 9 8.10 -13.06 -7.75
C LYS A 9 7.93 -11.72 -7.00
N PRO A 10 8.12 -11.69 -5.67
CA PRO A 10 7.86 -10.50 -4.86
C PRO A 10 8.57 -9.26 -5.38
N GLU A 11 9.82 -9.39 -5.83
CA GLU A 11 10.63 -8.31 -6.37
C GLU A 11 9.98 -7.69 -7.61
N VAL A 12 9.45 -8.53 -8.51
CA VAL A 12 8.69 -8.07 -9.68
C VAL A 12 7.38 -7.40 -9.26
N GLY A 13 6.72 -7.91 -8.22
CA GLY A 13 5.53 -7.28 -7.64
C GLY A 13 5.82 -5.88 -7.11
N ARG A 14 6.91 -5.72 -6.37
CA ARG A 14 7.40 -4.42 -5.87
C ARG A 14 7.65 -3.43 -7.00
N GLU A 15 8.38 -3.84 -8.04
CA GLU A 15 8.63 -2.98 -9.21
C GLU A 15 7.33 -2.48 -9.86
N HIS A 16 6.30 -3.33 -9.92
CA HIS A 16 5.00 -2.92 -10.48
C HIS A 16 4.29 -1.88 -9.61
N PHE A 17 4.32 -2.02 -8.28
CA PHE A 17 3.75 -1.01 -7.37
C PHE A 17 4.50 0.31 -7.44
N GLU A 18 5.83 0.27 -7.36
CA GLU A 18 6.69 1.46 -7.47
C GLU A 18 6.45 2.18 -8.81
N LYS A 19 6.32 1.43 -9.91
CA LYS A 19 6.00 1.99 -11.22
C LYS A 19 4.60 2.60 -11.28
N ALA A 20 3.59 1.97 -10.68
CA ALA A 20 2.23 2.50 -10.65
C ALA A 20 2.16 3.83 -9.87
N ILE A 21 2.89 3.92 -8.75
CA ILE A 21 3.03 5.15 -7.97
C ILE A 21 3.71 6.23 -8.82
N ALA A 22 4.85 5.91 -9.44
CA ALA A 22 5.62 6.85 -10.25
C ALA A 22 4.84 7.38 -11.47
N LEU A 23 4.05 6.53 -12.14
CA LEU A 23 3.24 6.92 -13.31
C LEU A 23 2.16 7.96 -12.98
N THR A 24 1.76 8.06 -11.72
CA THR A 24 0.76 9.03 -11.25
C THR A 24 1.39 10.10 -10.37
N GLU A 25 2.72 10.16 -10.30
CA GLU A 25 3.47 11.07 -9.40
C GLU A 25 3.02 10.97 -7.94
N GLY A 26 2.53 9.79 -7.54
CA GLY A 26 1.99 9.54 -6.20
C GLY A 26 0.53 9.97 -5.99
N HIS A 27 -0.15 10.52 -6.98
CA HIS A 27 -1.54 10.99 -6.86
C HIS A 27 -2.57 9.85 -6.79
N HIS A 28 -2.25 8.64 -7.27
CA HIS A 28 -3.13 7.48 -7.12
C HIS A 28 -2.84 6.74 -5.81
N LEU A 29 -3.47 7.19 -4.72
CA LEU A 29 -3.18 6.72 -3.35
C LEU A 29 -3.47 5.23 -3.15
N MET A 30 -4.45 4.68 -3.87
CA MET A 30 -4.79 3.26 -3.80
C MET A 30 -3.60 2.35 -4.19
N ALA A 31 -2.68 2.83 -5.03
CA ALA A 31 -1.49 2.05 -5.37
C ALA A 31 -0.62 1.78 -4.13
N LYS A 32 -0.45 2.75 -3.24
CA LYS A 32 0.30 2.59 -1.97
C LYS A 32 -0.43 1.68 -0.99
N VAL A 33 -1.76 1.80 -0.89
CA VAL A 33 -2.58 0.92 -0.03
C VAL A 33 -2.45 -0.54 -0.46
N LEU A 34 -2.56 -0.81 -1.77
CA LEU A 34 -2.40 -2.17 -2.30
C LEU A 34 -0.97 -2.67 -2.09
N PHE A 35 0.03 -1.80 -2.22
CA PHE A 35 1.43 -2.16 -1.96
C PHE A 35 1.63 -2.60 -0.49
N ALA A 36 1.11 -1.84 0.48
CA ALA A 36 1.15 -2.22 1.89
C ALA A 36 0.41 -3.55 2.13
N LYS A 37 -0.83 -3.67 1.62
CA LYS A 37 -1.69 -4.83 1.87
C LYS A 37 -1.19 -6.13 1.22
N GLN A 38 -0.63 -6.06 0.02
CA GLN A 38 -0.30 -7.24 -0.80
C GLN A 38 1.18 -7.59 -0.80
N TYR A 39 2.08 -6.61 -0.70
CA TYR A 39 3.51 -6.85 -0.67
C TYR A 39 4.07 -6.77 0.75
N ALA A 40 3.84 -5.68 1.48
CA ALA A 40 4.47 -5.50 2.79
C ALA A 40 4.01 -6.58 3.79
N ARG A 41 2.71 -6.90 3.84
CA ARG A 41 2.19 -8.05 4.61
C ARG A 41 2.76 -9.40 4.15
N LEU A 42 2.89 -9.63 2.84
CA LEU A 42 3.48 -10.86 2.29
C LEU A 42 4.95 -11.03 2.72
N MET A 43 5.69 -9.93 2.74
CA MET A 43 7.10 -9.90 3.12
C MET A 43 7.32 -9.79 4.63
N PHE A 44 6.24 -9.72 5.43
CA PHE A 44 6.31 -9.45 6.87
C PHE A 44 7.11 -8.17 7.19
N ASP A 45 6.97 -7.14 6.37
CA ASP A 45 7.65 -5.85 6.49
C ASP A 45 6.68 -4.80 7.07
N GLN A 46 6.66 -4.69 8.41
CA GLN A 46 5.77 -3.76 9.12
C GLN A 46 6.15 -2.30 8.86
N ASP A 47 7.45 -1.97 8.84
CA ASP A 47 7.91 -0.60 8.63
C ASP A 47 7.47 -0.07 7.25
N LEU A 48 7.60 -0.90 6.20
CA LEU A 48 7.10 -0.55 4.87
C LEU A 48 5.57 -0.47 4.84
N HIS A 49 4.88 -1.37 5.54
CA HIS A 49 3.43 -1.35 5.61
C HIS A 49 2.92 -0.04 6.21
N ASP A 50 3.39 0.31 7.41
CA ASP A 50 2.88 1.45 8.16
C ASP A 50 3.25 2.77 7.48
N SER A 51 4.50 2.91 6.99
CA SER A 51 4.94 4.12 6.28
C SER A 51 4.12 4.42 5.03
N LEU A 52 3.80 3.41 4.21
CA LEU A 52 2.96 3.59 3.01
C LEU A 52 1.55 4.07 3.36
N LEU A 53 0.98 3.56 4.46
CA LEU A 53 -0.38 3.91 4.88
C LEU A 53 -0.43 5.30 5.53
N GLU A 54 0.57 5.65 6.33
CA GLU A 54 0.73 7.00 6.88
C GLU A 54 0.89 8.04 5.77
N GLU A 55 1.67 7.76 4.73
CA GLU A 55 1.77 8.62 3.56
C GLU A 55 0.44 8.82 2.83
N VAL A 56 -0.40 7.78 2.77
CA VAL A 56 -1.74 7.86 2.17
C VAL A 56 -2.66 8.75 3.00
N LEU A 57 -2.62 8.60 4.33
CA LEU A 57 -3.42 9.40 5.26
C LEU A 57 -2.98 10.88 5.28
N ALA A 58 -1.71 11.16 5.07
CA ALA A 58 -1.16 12.52 5.02
C ALA A 58 -1.37 13.23 3.68
N ALA A 59 -1.72 12.51 2.61
CA ALA A 59 -1.86 13.07 1.27
C ALA A 59 -3.20 13.78 1.05
N GLU A 60 -3.22 14.77 0.14
CA GLU A 60 -4.45 15.41 -0.35
C GLU A 60 -5.21 14.43 -1.25
N PRO A 61 -6.46 14.04 -0.92
CA PRO A 61 -7.19 13.08 -1.74
C PRO A 61 -7.74 13.70 -3.03
N GLU A 62 -7.92 15.03 -3.08
CA GLU A 62 -8.46 15.74 -4.23
C GLU A 62 -7.47 15.76 -5.41
N TYR A 63 -7.82 15.06 -6.49
CA TYR A 63 -7.06 15.06 -7.73
C TYR A 63 -7.97 14.71 -8.91
N ASP A 64 -7.74 15.34 -10.07
CA ASP A 64 -8.59 15.17 -11.24
C ASP A 64 -8.73 13.70 -11.64
N GLY A 65 -9.98 13.21 -11.69
CA GLY A 65 -10.29 11.81 -11.98
C GLY A 65 -9.98 10.79 -10.87
N LEU A 66 -9.38 11.19 -9.74
CA LEU A 66 -8.95 10.27 -8.66
C LEU A 66 -9.56 10.55 -7.28
N THR A 67 -10.26 11.67 -7.07
CA THR A 67 -10.77 12.06 -5.74
C THR A 67 -11.51 10.96 -4.99
N LEU A 68 -12.45 10.26 -5.65
CA LEU A 68 -13.24 9.20 -5.01
C LEU A 68 -12.37 7.99 -4.62
N ILE A 69 -11.48 7.55 -5.51
CA ILE A 69 -10.64 6.39 -5.24
C ILE A 69 -9.58 6.71 -4.16
N ASN A 70 -9.10 7.94 -4.11
CA ASN A 70 -8.20 8.43 -3.08
C ASN A 70 -8.87 8.53 -1.72
N GLY A 71 -10.11 9.03 -1.65
CA GLY A 71 -10.89 9.00 -0.41
C GLY A 71 -11.14 7.58 0.09
N LEU A 72 -11.41 6.63 -0.83
CA LEU A 72 -11.51 5.21 -0.47
C LEU A 72 -10.17 4.64 0.01
N ALA A 73 -9.06 5.05 -0.60
CA ALA A 73 -7.71 4.63 -0.20
C ALA A 73 -7.41 5.05 1.24
N GLN A 74 -7.72 6.31 1.61
CA GLN A 74 -7.52 6.78 2.99
C GLN A 74 -8.33 5.99 4.01
N ARG A 75 -9.59 5.69 3.70
CA ARG A 75 -10.41 4.84 4.58
C ARG A 75 -9.77 3.46 4.78
N GLN A 76 -9.35 2.81 3.69
CA GLN A 76 -8.70 1.50 3.78
C GLN A 76 -7.34 1.57 4.48
N ALA A 77 -6.60 2.67 4.34
CA ALA A 77 -5.33 2.86 5.01
C ALA A 77 -5.51 2.92 6.53
N GLN A 78 -6.53 3.63 7.01
CA GLN A 78 -6.85 3.65 8.44
C GLN A 78 -7.23 2.25 8.95
N GLU A 79 -8.13 1.56 8.25
CA GLU A 79 -8.55 0.20 8.62
C GLU A 79 -7.34 -0.77 8.70
N LEU A 80 -6.39 -0.67 7.76
CA LEU A 80 -5.19 -1.52 7.74
C LEU A 80 -4.18 -1.18 8.85
N LEU A 81 -4.04 0.10 9.22
CA LEU A 81 -3.17 0.52 10.34
C LEU A 81 -3.75 0.09 11.68
N ASP A 82 -5.07 0.21 11.86
CA ASP A 82 -5.76 -0.22 13.09
C ASP A 82 -5.58 -1.74 13.33
N GLU A 83 -5.51 -2.52 12.25
CA GLU A 83 -5.24 -3.97 12.28
C GLU A 83 -3.74 -4.33 12.36
N SER A 84 -2.82 -3.37 12.17
CA SER A 84 -1.39 -3.64 11.99
C SER A 84 -0.77 -4.35 13.19
N SER A 85 -1.06 -3.89 14.41
CA SER A 85 -0.53 -4.46 15.66
C SER A 85 -0.99 -5.90 15.94
N ASP A 86 -2.12 -6.31 15.37
CA ASP A 86 -2.67 -7.66 15.54
C ASP A 86 -2.15 -8.62 14.45
N TYR A 87 -1.68 -8.09 13.32
CA TYR A 87 -1.22 -8.87 12.17
C TYR A 87 0.27 -9.22 12.21
N PHE A 88 1.12 -8.25 12.57
CA PHE A 88 2.59 -8.39 12.62
C PHE A 88 3.08 -8.80 14.02
#